data_AF-A0A353DFD2-F1
#
_entry.id   AF-A0A353DFD2-F1
#
_cell.length_a   1.000
_cell.length_b   1.000
_cell.length_c   1.000
_cell.angle_alpha   90.00
_cell.angle_beta   90.00
_cell.angle_gamma   90.00
#
_symmetry.space_group_name_H-M   'P 1'
#
loop_
_entity.id
_entity.type
_entity.pdbx_description
1 polymer ?
#
loop_
_entity_poly.entity_id
_entity_poly.type
_entity_poly.pdbx_seq_one_letter_code
_entity_poly.pdbx_strand_id
1 'polypeptide(L)'
;MSNDPSSSDAPFGEIDLPKKKQSLFTAASNPKAEAKAAAAAASVRANIMEPDEDFAAPPVRRLKTPEQVANEPLGNLPDIDDFAAPPKSSTLPTPDGEIPQLVLKAIFGVSEEMNRNEILLRARALPKIRSVNLVGRPESEAIAVLQKSIGALGLGDEPLTLRVGDSDIDFIKEEGVTLAVLTNGGYAAGIRETLIIVTRELARLV
;
A
#
# COMPACT_ATOMS: atom_id res chain seq x y z
N MET A 1 -64.43 -10.75 26.54
CA MET A 1 -63.90 -11.87 27.33
C MET A 1 -63.26 -12.83 26.33
N SER A 2 -62.00 -12.64 25.97
CA SER A 2 -60.78 -13.11 26.67
C SER A 2 -60.44 -14.57 26.36
N ASN A 3 -59.36 -14.69 25.57
CA ASN A 3 -58.26 -15.67 25.60
C ASN A 3 -58.38 -17.05 24.91
N ASP A 4 -57.65 -17.13 23.79
CA ASP A 4 -56.83 -18.25 23.28
C ASP A 4 -55.82 -18.81 24.33
N PRO A 5 -55.02 -19.89 24.09
CA PRO A 5 -54.78 -20.64 22.84
C PRO A 5 -54.74 -22.20 23.00
N SER A 6 -54.79 -22.97 21.92
CA SER A 6 -54.25 -24.35 21.93
C SER A 6 -53.75 -24.85 20.58
N SER A 7 -52.42 -24.93 20.50
CA SER A 7 -51.55 -25.90 19.82
C SER A 7 -52.06 -26.60 18.54
N SER A 8 -51.44 -26.26 17.40
CA SER A 8 -51.32 -27.17 16.26
C SER A 8 -49.86 -27.60 16.11
N ASP A 9 -49.47 -28.65 16.84
CA ASP A 9 -48.30 -29.45 16.56
C ASP A 9 -48.63 -30.45 15.45
N ALA A 10 -47.98 -30.31 14.30
CA ALA A 10 -47.85 -31.38 13.31
C ALA A 10 -46.49 -31.26 12.60
N PRO A 11 -45.88 -32.40 12.23
CA PRO A 11 -44.50 -32.69 12.57
C PRO A 11 -43.51 -32.29 11.48
N PHE A 12 -42.32 -31.89 11.93
CA PHE A 12 -41.15 -31.68 11.10
C PHE A 12 -40.91 -32.87 10.17
N GLY A 13 -40.88 -32.61 8.86
CA GLY A 13 -40.32 -33.53 7.89
C GLY A 13 -38.88 -33.85 8.25
N GLU A 14 -38.62 -35.14 8.39
CA GLU A 14 -37.31 -35.75 8.58
C GLU A 14 -36.44 -35.41 7.36
N ILE A 15 -35.54 -34.44 7.51
CA ILE A 15 -34.51 -34.13 6.51
C ILE A 15 -33.31 -35.01 6.84
N ASP A 16 -33.15 -36.05 6.03
CA ASP A 16 -32.02 -36.99 6.06
C ASP A 16 -30.71 -36.23 5.80
N LEU A 17 -29.91 -36.01 6.85
CA LEU A 17 -28.60 -35.37 6.76
C LEU A 17 -27.57 -36.34 6.17
N PRO A 18 -26.88 -36.02 5.06
CA PRO A 18 -25.80 -36.85 4.58
C PRO A 18 -24.64 -36.88 5.59
N LYS A 19 -24.29 -38.11 5.99
CA LYS A 19 -23.21 -38.47 6.90
C LYS A 19 -21.92 -37.69 6.61
N LYS A 20 -21.44 -37.05 7.67
CA LYS A 20 -20.11 -36.48 7.88
C LYS A 20 -19.01 -37.41 7.31
N LYS A 21 -18.53 -37.11 6.10
CA LYS A 21 -17.28 -37.71 5.59
C LYS A 21 -16.11 -37.07 6.34
N GLN A 22 -15.37 -37.91 7.03
CA GLN A 22 -14.15 -37.56 7.74
C GLN A 22 -13.13 -36.90 6.82
N SER A 23 -12.42 -35.94 7.41
CA SER A 23 -11.25 -35.26 6.85
C SER A 23 -10.22 -36.27 6.32
N LEU A 24 -9.71 -36.00 5.12
CA LEU A 24 -8.71 -36.78 4.39
C LEU A 24 -7.28 -36.27 4.61
N PHE A 25 -7.04 -35.53 5.71
CA PHE A 25 -5.70 -35.09 6.11
C PHE A 25 -5.22 -35.89 7.32
N THR A 26 -4.84 -37.14 7.08
CA THR A 26 -3.93 -37.86 7.98
C THR A 26 -2.61 -38.00 7.23
N ALA A 27 -1.65 -37.12 7.55
CA ALA A 27 -0.28 -37.28 7.10
C ALA A 27 0.30 -38.54 7.75
N ALA A 28 0.35 -39.64 6.99
CA ALA A 28 1.10 -40.82 7.38
C ALA A 28 2.58 -40.48 7.35
N SER A 29 3.20 -40.35 8.52
CA SER A 29 4.66 -40.31 8.66
C SER A 29 5.23 -41.69 8.31
N ASN A 30 5.69 -41.86 7.07
CA ASN A 30 6.44 -43.03 6.65
C ASN A 30 7.95 -42.82 6.93
N PRO A 31 8.58 -43.58 7.83
CA PRO A 31 9.99 -43.39 8.24
C PRO A 31 11.01 -43.95 7.22
N LYS A 32 10.70 -43.95 5.92
CA LYS A 32 11.56 -44.50 4.86
C LYS A 32 11.95 -43.50 3.76
N ALA A 33 11.64 -42.22 3.97
CA ALA A 33 12.02 -41.14 3.05
C ALA A 33 13.21 -40.28 3.55
N GLU A 34 13.71 -40.51 4.77
CA GLU A 34 14.85 -39.74 5.31
C GLU A 34 16.22 -40.26 4.83
N ALA A 35 16.32 -41.51 4.37
CA ALA A 35 17.59 -42.07 3.91
C ALA A 35 17.99 -41.65 2.48
N LYS A 36 17.09 -41.02 1.71
CA LYS A 36 17.37 -40.60 0.32
C LYS A 36 17.53 -39.08 0.14
N ALA A 37 17.15 -38.29 1.15
CA ALA A 37 17.37 -36.84 1.16
C ALA A 37 18.80 -36.45 1.62
N ALA A 38 19.48 -37.30 2.39
CA ALA A 38 20.85 -37.05 2.84
C ALA A 38 21.93 -37.29 1.75
N ALA A 39 21.62 -38.05 0.69
CA ALA A 39 22.57 -38.35 -0.38
C ALA A 39 22.55 -37.34 -1.55
N ALA A 40 21.49 -36.53 -1.70
CA ALA A 40 21.39 -35.53 -2.76
C ALA A 40 22.04 -34.17 -2.39
N ALA A 41 22.24 -33.90 -1.09
CA ALA A 41 22.94 -32.70 -0.62
C ALA A 41 24.47 -32.81 -0.67
N ALA A 42 25.01 -34.01 -0.91
CA ALA A 42 26.45 -34.26 -0.99
C ALA A 42 27.03 -34.16 -2.42
N SER A 43 26.19 -34.13 -3.47
CA SER A 43 26.65 -34.20 -4.86
C SER A 43 26.67 -32.87 -5.62
N VAL A 44 26.27 -31.75 -5.00
CA VAL A 44 26.32 -30.40 -5.62
C VAL A 44 27.53 -29.59 -5.15
N ARG A 45 28.32 -30.12 -4.20
CA ARG A 45 29.51 -29.46 -3.62
C ARG A 45 30.80 -29.57 -4.45
N ALA A 46 30.75 -30.09 -5.67
CA ALA A 46 31.95 -30.43 -6.45
C ALA A 46 32.05 -29.76 -7.83
N ASN A 47 31.37 -28.62 -8.06
CA ASN A 47 31.58 -27.82 -9.28
C ASN A 47 31.44 -26.32 -8.98
N ILE A 48 32.30 -25.80 -8.09
CA ILE A 48 32.58 -24.36 -8.01
C ILE A 48 33.95 -24.16 -8.64
N MET A 49 33.90 -23.62 -9.84
CA MET A 49 35.00 -23.16 -10.66
C MET A 49 35.78 -22.08 -9.90
N GLU A 50 37.10 -22.23 -9.82
CA GLU A 50 38.02 -21.22 -9.26
C GLU A 50 37.90 -19.92 -10.07
N PRO A 51 37.68 -18.75 -9.45
CA PRO A 51 37.86 -17.49 -10.14
C PRO A 51 39.34 -17.10 -10.13
N ASP A 52 39.90 -16.93 -11.33
CA ASP A 52 41.21 -16.36 -11.59
C ASP A 52 41.41 -15.05 -10.80
N GLU A 53 42.57 -14.97 -10.14
CA GLU A 53 43.10 -13.77 -9.51
C GLU A 53 43.45 -12.72 -10.57
N ASP A 54 42.65 -11.66 -10.70
CA ASP A 54 43.15 -10.29 -10.94
C ASP A 54 41.97 -9.29 -10.96
N PHE A 55 41.62 -8.77 -9.79
CA PHE A 55 40.83 -7.55 -9.69
C PHE A 55 41.47 -6.63 -8.64
N ALA A 56 42.49 -5.90 -9.07
CA ALA A 56 43.11 -4.85 -8.27
C ALA A 56 42.07 -3.82 -7.83
N ALA A 57 41.82 -3.73 -6.53
CA ALA A 57 40.97 -2.69 -5.95
C ALA A 57 41.64 -1.31 -6.11
N PRO A 58 40.91 -0.25 -6.51
CA PRO A 58 41.46 1.09 -6.56
C PRO A 58 41.85 1.58 -5.15
N PRO A 59 42.95 2.36 -4.99
CA PRO A 59 43.42 2.77 -3.67
C PRO A 59 42.41 3.71 -3.00
N VAL A 60 42.00 3.35 -1.78
CA VAL A 60 41.18 4.18 -0.90
C VAL A 60 41.96 5.44 -0.54
N ARG A 61 41.52 6.60 -1.02
CA ARG A 61 42.05 7.91 -0.57
C ARG A 61 41.59 8.13 0.88
N ARG A 62 42.54 8.22 1.82
CA ARG A 62 42.27 8.63 3.20
C ARG A 62 41.68 10.05 3.20
N LEU A 63 40.53 10.22 3.84
CA LEU A 63 39.98 11.52 4.20
C LEU A 63 40.92 12.22 5.20
N LYS A 64 41.18 13.51 5.00
CA LYS A 64 41.99 14.33 5.91
C LYS A 64 41.30 14.43 7.28
N THR A 65 42.08 14.33 8.35
CA THR A 65 41.64 14.52 9.74
C THR A 65 41.21 15.98 9.96
N PRO A 66 40.24 16.28 10.86
CA PRO A 66 39.67 17.62 11.05
C PRO A 66 40.69 18.73 11.35
N GLU A 67 41.83 18.36 11.93
CA GLU A 67 42.91 19.30 12.30
C GLU A 67 43.65 19.88 11.08
N GLN A 68 43.57 19.25 9.90
CA GLN A 68 44.23 19.72 8.68
C GLN A 68 43.41 20.73 7.86
N VAL A 69 42.15 21.01 8.23
CA VAL A 69 41.31 22.04 7.59
C VAL A 69 41.44 23.39 8.31
N ALA A 70 41.90 23.39 9.57
CA ALA A 70 41.90 24.58 10.41
C ALA A 70 43.05 25.58 10.17
N ASN A 71 44.03 25.24 9.32
CA ASN A 71 45.26 26.05 9.14
C ASN A 71 45.47 26.56 7.72
N GLU A 72 44.43 26.66 6.88
CA GLU A 72 44.53 27.39 5.61
C GLU A 72 44.37 28.90 5.85
N PRO A 73 45.27 29.75 5.32
CA PRO A 73 45.14 31.20 5.44
C PRO A 73 43.94 31.68 4.60
N LEU A 74 42.95 32.26 5.28
CA LEU A 74 41.81 32.96 4.67
C LEU A 74 42.33 34.10 3.79
N GLY A 75 42.25 33.92 2.48
CA GLY A 75 42.46 34.99 1.51
C GLY A 75 41.42 36.11 1.70
N ASN A 76 41.84 37.35 1.48
CA ASN A 76 41.01 38.55 1.60
C ASN A 76 39.73 38.46 0.75
N LEU A 77 38.57 38.57 1.41
CA LEU A 77 37.28 38.80 0.76
C LEU A 77 37.14 40.32 0.46
N PRO A 78 36.56 40.72 -0.69
CA PRO A 78 36.23 42.12 -0.94
C PRO A 78 35.04 42.57 -0.08
N ASP A 79 35.12 43.79 0.45
CA ASP A 79 34.04 44.50 1.14
C ASP A 79 32.85 44.70 0.18
N ILE A 80 31.68 44.20 0.58
CA ILE A 80 30.38 44.45 -0.07
C ILE A 80 29.41 45.02 0.97
N ASP A 81 29.74 46.22 1.45
CA ASP A 81 28.77 47.13 2.07
C ASP A 81 27.97 47.82 0.96
N ASP A 82 27.02 47.13 0.29
CA ASP A 82 25.84 47.80 -0.33
C ASP A 82 24.80 46.81 -0.93
N PHE A 83 24.18 45.95 -0.12
CA PHE A 83 22.92 45.33 -0.55
C PHE A 83 21.88 45.42 0.56
N ALA A 84 20.93 46.31 0.32
CA ALA A 84 19.73 46.55 1.09
C ALA A 84 19.11 45.27 1.65
N ALA A 85 18.62 45.35 2.90
CA ALA A 85 17.87 44.30 3.56
C ALA A 85 16.79 43.74 2.63
N PRO A 86 16.66 42.40 2.51
CA PRO A 86 15.60 41.83 1.70
C PRO A 86 14.25 42.31 2.23
N PRO A 87 13.28 42.68 1.37
CA PRO A 87 11.93 42.93 1.84
C PRO A 87 11.49 41.67 2.57
N LYS A 88 10.97 41.82 3.79
CA LYS A 88 10.32 40.75 4.54
C LYS A 88 9.38 40.07 3.55
N SER A 89 9.73 38.87 3.11
CA SER A 89 8.81 37.98 2.42
C SER A 89 7.63 37.84 3.37
N SER A 90 6.54 38.53 3.03
CA SER A 90 5.24 38.21 3.58
C SER A 90 5.00 36.78 3.12
N THR A 91 5.36 35.84 3.99
CA THR A 91 4.83 34.49 3.97
C THR A 91 3.34 34.69 4.14
N LEU A 92 2.62 34.81 3.03
CA LEU A 92 1.25 34.36 3.02
C LEU A 92 1.30 32.94 3.59
N PRO A 93 0.48 32.59 4.59
CA PRO A 93 0.38 31.21 5.01
C PRO A 93 0.00 30.44 3.75
N THR A 94 0.88 29.57 3.27
CA THR A 94 0.49 28.59 2.27
C THR A 94 -0.65 27.82 2.92
N PRO A 95 -1.87 27.81 2.34
CA PRO A 95 -2.95 27.05 2.91
C PRO A 95 -2.69 25.58 2.61
N ASP A 96 -1.79 24.97 3.40
CA ASP A 96 -1.37 23.58 3.26
C ASP A 96 -2.53 22.60 3.53
N GLY A 97 -3.71 23.12 3.95
CA GLY A 97 -4.91 22.40 4.37
C GLY A 97 -6.21 22.69 3.60
N GLU A 98 -6.34 23.79 2.86
CA GLU A 98 -7.69 24.31 2.55
C GLU A 98 -8.37 23.68 1.32
N ILE A 99 -7.63 23.43 0.23
CA ILE A 99 -8.26 23.11 -1.06
C ILE A 99 -8.99 21.75 -1.04
N PRO A 100 -8.36 20.61 -0.71
CA PRO A 100 -9.07 19.33 -0.65
C PRO A 100 -10.20 19.29 0.40
N GLN A 101 -10.03 19.84 1.61
CA GLN A 101 -11.11 19.87 2.61
C GLN A 101 -12.31 20.67 2.11
N LEU A 102 -12.10 21.86 1.54
CA LEU A 102 -13.18 22.66 0.95
C LEU A 102 -13.91 21.90 -0.15
N VAL A 103 -13.17 21.20 -1.02
CA VAL A 103 -13.74 20.41 -2.12
C VAL A 103 -14.51 19.19 -1.58
N LEU A 104 -13.96 18.44 -0.63
CA LEU A 104 -14.66 17.30 -0.02
C LEU A 104 -15.93 17.76 0.71
N LYS A 105 -15.89 18.92 1.37
CA LYS A 105 -17.07 19.52 2.01
C LYS A 105 -18.18 19.80 1.00
N ALA A 106 -17.83 20.35 -0.16
CA ALA A 106 -18.77 20.58 -1.25
C ALA A 106 -19.32 19.27 -1.85
N ILE A 107 -18.45 18.28 -2.10
CA ILE A 107 -18.85 16.98 -2.66
C ILE A 107 -19.79 16.22 -1.74
N PHE A 108 -19.47 16.19 -0.44
CA PHE A 108 -20.23 15.42 0.54
C PHE A 108 -21.35 16.22 1.23
N GLY A 109 -21.50 17.51 0.90
CA GLY A 109 -22.53 18.37 1.45
C GLY A 109 -22.40 18.58 2.96
N VAL A 110 -21.19 18.84 3.46
CA VAL A 110 -20.92 19.07 4.89
C VAL A 110 -20.35 20.45 5.18
N SER A 111 -20.69 20.98 6.35
CA SER A 111 -20.24 22.29 6.80
C SER A 111 -18.93 22.25 7.58
N GLU A 112 -18.65 21.14 8.26
CA GLU A 112 -17.48 20.94 9.12
C GLU A 112 -16.35 20.22 8.37
N GLU A 113 -15.13 20.34 8.87
CA GLU A 113 -13.99 19.56 8.40
C GLU A 113 -14.14 18.08 8.78
N MET A 114 -13.71 17.20 7.87
CA MET A 114 -13.84 15.76 8.07
C MET A 114 -12.51 15.16 8.50
N ASN A 115 -12.54 14.37 9.57
CA ASN A 115 -11.40 13.55 9.96
C ASN A 115 -11.28 12.30 9.06
N ARG A 116 -10.13 11.61 9.16
CA ARG A 116 -9.81 10.39 8.41
C ARG A 116 -10.94 9.35 8.40
N ASN A 117 -11.57 9.09 9.54
CA ASN A 117 -12.61 8.07 9.65
C ASN A 117 -13.90 8.51 8.94
N GLU A 118 -14.27 9.78 9.07
CA GLU A 118 -15.43 10.33 8.37
C GLU A 118 -15.24 10.35 6.85
N ILE A 119 -14.04 10.73 6.39
CA ILE A 119 -13.69 10.70 4.95
C ILE A 119 -13.85 9.27 4.40
N LEU A 120 -13.28 8.27 5.08
CA LEU A 120 -13.41 6.87 4.66
C LEU A 120 -14.86 6.38 4.69
N LEU A 121 -15.64 6.77 5.72
CA LEU A 121 -17.04 6.41 5.83
C LEU A 121 -17.85 6.96 4.64
N ARG A 122 -17.67 8.24 4.31
CA ARG A 122 -18.37 8.90 3.20
C ARG A 122 -17.92 8.38 1.84
N ALA A 123 -16.63 8.10 1.66
CA ALA A 123 -16.11 7.49 0.44
C ALA A 123 -16.75 6.12 0.16
N ARG A 124 -17.06 5.31 1.19
CA ARG A 124 -17.79 4.04 1.05
C ARG A 124 -19.23 4.21 0.61
N ALA A 125 -19.85 5.36 0.89
CA ALA A 125 -21.22 5.67 0.49
C ALA A 125 -21.34 6.16 -0.95
N LEU A 126 -20.21 6.36 -1.66
CA LEU A 126 -20.23 6.77 -3.06
C LEU A 126 -20.86 5.69 -3.96
N PRO A 127 -21.56 6.08 -5.04
CA PRO A 127 -22.18 5.14 -5.98
C PRO A 127 -21.20 4.09 -6.52
N LYS A 128 -21.66 2.83 -6.58
CA LYS A 128 -20.90 1.64 -7.02
C LYS A 128 -19.66 1.27 -6.19
N ILE A 129 -19.41 1.95 -5.08
CA ILE A 129 -18.36 1.59 -4.13
C ILE A 129 -18.93 0.64 -3.08
N ARG A 130 -18.27 -0.51 -2.91
CA ARG A 130 -18.64 -1.50 -1.89
C ARG A 130 -17.80 -1.34 -0.63
N SER A 131 -16.53 -1.01 -0.78
CA SER A 131 -15.62 -0.78 0.33
C SER A 131 -14.43 0.07 -0.10
N VAL A 132 -13.88 0.83 0.84
CA VAL A 132 -12.58 1.50 0.70
C VAL A 132 -11.74 1.24 1.94
N ASN A 133 -10.43 1.06 1.74
CA ASN A 133 -9.50 0.93 2.84
C ASN A 133 -8.12 1.52 2.49
N LEU A 134 -7.44 2.03 3.52
CA LEU A 134 -6.05 2.44 3.37
C LEU A 134 -5.17 1.20 3.36
N VAL A 135 -4.24 1.18 2.42
CA VAL A 135 -3.27 0.11 2.25
C VAL A 135 -2.02 0.48 3.05
N GLY A 136 -1.51 -0.46 3.84
CA GLY A 136 -0.29 -0.26 4.61
C GLY A 136 0.93 -0.15 3.70
N ARG A 137 2.03 0.38 4.25
CA ARG A 137 3.29 0.51 3.51
C ARG A 137 3.76 -0.85 2.94
N PRO A 138 3.84 -1.94 3.73
CA PRO A 138 4.31 -3.23 3.20
C PRO A 138 3.46 -3.74 2.04
N GLU A 139 2.14 -3.60 2.15
CA GLU A 139 1.20 -4.05 1.12
C GLU A 139 1.31 -3.19 -0.15
N SER A 140 1.45 -1.87 0.00
CA SER A 140 1.62 -0.97 -1.15
C SER A 140 2.94 -1.20 -1.90
N GLU A 141 4.02 -1.54 -1.19
CA GLU A 141 5.30 -1.93 -1.80
C GLU A 141 5.18 -3.24 -2.57
N ALA A 142 4.48 -4.24 -1.99
CA ALA A 142 4.22 -5.50 -2.67
C ALA A 142 3.41 -5.31 -3.97
N ILE A 143 2.39 -4.44 -3.94
CA ILE A 143 1.60 -4.08 -5.13
C ILE A 143 2.48 -3.41 -6.19
N ALA A 144 3.39 -2.51 -5.80
CA ALA A 144 4.31 -1.86 -6.75
C ALA A 144 5.28 -2.86 -7.40
N VAL A 145 5.79 -3.83 -6.64
CA VAL A 145 6.63 -4.92 -7.16
C VAL A 145 5.85 -5.79 -8.15
N LEU A 146 4.58 -6.09 -7.84
CA LEU A 146 3.70 -6.82 -8.75
C LEU A 146 3.46 -6.04 -10.04
N GLN A 147 3.13 -4.75 -9.95
CA GLN A 147 2.89 -3.89 -11.12
C GLN A 147 4.13 -3.81 -12.01
N LYS A 148 5.33 -3.68 -11.42
CA LYS A 148 6.59 -3.72 -12.18
C LYS A 148 6.78 -5.04 -12.95
N SER A 149 6.43 -6.16 -12.32
CA SER A 149 6.51 -7.48 -12.95
C SER A 149 5.52 -7.61 -14.11
N ILE A 150 4.31 -7.05 -13.94
CA ILE A 150 3.27 -7.00 -14.99
C ILE A 150 3.72 -6.11 -16.15
N GLY A 151 4.32 -4.95 -15.88
CA GLY A 151 4.88 -4.08 -16.92
C GLY A 151 5.96 -4.78 -17.77
N ALA A 152 6.80 -5.61 -17.13
CA ALA A 152 7.79 -6.43 -17.83
C ALA A 152 7.18 -7.50 -18.76
N LEU A 153 5.90 -7.85 -18.60
CA LEU A 153 5.16 -8.72 -19.52
C LEU A 153 4.63 -8.00 -20.76
N GLY A 154 4.89 -6.68 -20.90
CA GLY A 154 4.47 -5.88 -22.05
C GLY A 154 3.17 -5.10 -21.85
N LEU A 155 2.62 -5.07 -20.62
CA LEU A 155 1.42 -4.31 -20.28
C LEU A 155 1.72 -2.85 -19.88
N GLY A 156 3.00 -2.45 -19.84
CA GLY A 156 3.41 -1.09 -19.53
C GLY A 156 3.08 -0.66 -18.09
N ASP A 157 2.81 0.63 -17.91
CA ASP A 157 2.50 1.24 -16.61
C ASP A 157 0.99 1.38 -16.38
N GLU A 158 0.18 0.52 -17.01
CA GLU A 158 -1.27 0.54 -16.86
C GLU A 158 -1.68 0.36 -15.38
N PRO A 159 -2.78 1.00 -14.93
CA PRO A 159 -3.28 0.83 -13.59
C PRO A 159 -3.61 -0.64 -13.29
N LEU A 160 -3.11 -1.14 -12.15
CA LEU A 160 -3.41 -2.49 -11.72
C LEU A 160 -4.82 -2.56 -11.11
N THR A 161 -5.72 -3.33 -11.74
CA THR A 161 -6.99 -3.74 -11.16
C THR A 161 -6.97 -5.24 -10.88
N LEU A 162 -7.35 -5.64 -9.66
CA LEU A 162 -7.51 -7.05 -9.29
C LEU A 162 -8.97 -7.45 -9.34
N ARG A 163 -9.28 -8.58 -9.96
CA ARG A 163 -10.63 -9.11 -9.99
C ARG A 163 -10.77 -10.31 -9.05
N VAL A 164 -11.75 -10.27 -8.17
CA VAL A 164 -12.09 -11.35 -7.22
C VAL A 164 -13.56 -11.72 -7.42
N GLY A 165 -13.80 -12.83 -8.11
CA GLY A 165 -15.14 -13.19 -8.57
C GLY A 165 -15.70 -12.13 -9.53
N ASP A 166 -16.84 -11.54 -9.14
CA ASP A 166 -17.51 -10.46 -9.89
C ASP A 166 -17.18 -9.06 -9.36
N SER A 167 -16.22 -8.93 -8.44
CA SER A 167 -15.80 -7.64 -7.88
C SER A 167 -14.43 -7.22 -8.38
N ASP A 168 -14.27 -5.92 -8.62
CA ASP A 168 -13.00 -5.31 -9.03
C ASP A 168 -12.43 -4.49 -7.88
N ILE A 169 -11.12 -4.62 -7.66
CA ILE A 169 -10.34 -3.89 -6.67
C ILE A 169 -9.35 -3.00 -7.43
N ASP A 170 -9.56 -1.70 -7.36
CA ASP A 170 -8.62 -0.69 -7.89
C ASP A 170 -7.74 -0.15 -6.75
N PHE A 171 -6.54 0.32 -7.10
CA PHE A 171 -5.60 0.95 -6.18
C PHE A 171 -5.30 2.36 -6.65
N ILE A 172 -5.70 3.35 -5.84
CA ILE A 172 -5.45 4.76 -6.10
C ILE A 172 -4.27 5.20 -5.21
N LYS A 173 -3.19 5.67 -5.82
CA LYS A 173 -1.98 6.09 -5.11
C LYS A 173 -1.78 7.59 -5.28
N GLU A 174 -1.77 8.32 -4.17
CA GLU A 174 -1.53 9.77 -4.13
C GLU A 174 -0.62 10.10 -2.95
N GLU A 175 0.40 10.94 -3.18
CA GLU A 175 1.25 11.52 -2.12
C GLU A 175 1.81 10.50 -1.10
N GLY A 176 2.10 9.27 -1.55
CA GLY A 176 2.65 8.21 -0.70
C GLY A 176 1.61 7.37 0.06
N VAL A 177 0.33 7.72 -0.05
CA VAL A 177 -0.79 6.92 0.45
C VAL A 177 -1.41 6.11 -0.69
N THR A 178 -1.83 4.88 -0.39
CA THR A 178 -2.56 4.03 -1.33
C THR A 178 -3.92 3.67 -0.76
N LEU A 179 -4.98 3.93 -1.53
CA LEU A 179 -6.35 3.58 -1.24
C LEU A 179 -6.77 2.37 -2.09
N ALA A 180 -7.17 1.29 -1.44
CA ALA A 180 -7.81 0.15 -2.10
C ALA A 180 -9.31 0.39 -2.17
N VAL A 181 -9.89 0.20 -3.36
CA VAL A 181 -11.29 0.47 -3.64
C VAL A 181 -11.94 -0.76 -4.24
N LEU A 182 -12.88 -1.35 -3.51
CA LEU A 182 -13.71 -2.46 -4.00
C LEU A 182 -14.96 -1.87 -4.68
N THR A 183 -15.11 -2.13 -5.98
CA THR A 183 -16.22 -1.65 -6.79
C THR A 183 -17.15 -2.78 -7.24
N ASN A 184 -18.37 -2.43 -7.64
CA ASN A 184 -19.32 -3.34 -8.28
C ASN A 184 -19.38 -3.04 -9.79
N GLY A 185 -18.50 -3.65 -10.56
CA GLY A 185 -18.41 -3.46 -12.01
C GLY A 185 -17.90 -2.06 -12.41
N GLY A 186 -16.91 -1.54 -11.68
CA GLY A 186 -16.23 -0.27 -11.98
C GLY A 186 -16.89 0.98 -11.40
N TYR A 187 -16.35 2.14 -11.78
CA TYR A 187 -16.76 3.45 -11.26
C TYR A 187 -18.01 4.00 -11.94
N ALA A 188 -18.84 4.73 -11.19
CA ALA A 188 -19.76 5.68 -11.79
C ALA A 188 -18.98 6.95 -12.21
N ALA A 189 -19.58 7.78 -13.07
CA ALA A 189 -18.93 8.99 -13.57
C ALA A 189 -18.48 9.92 -12.43
N GLY A 190 -17.23 10.38 -12.46
CA GLY A 190 -16.67 11.32 -11.47
C GLY A 190 -16.28 10.70 -10.12
N ILE A 191 -16.59 9.41 -9.88
CA ILE A 191 -16.32 8.78 -8.58
C ILE A 191 -14.84 8.49 -8.39
N ARG A 192 -14.14 8.09 -9.45
CA ARG A 192 -12.69 7.84 -9.36
C ARG A 192 -11.93 9.13 -9.04
N GLU A 193 -12.31 10.23 -9.67
CA GLU A 193 -11.73 11.56 -9.43
C GLU A 193 -12.01 12.05 -8.01
N THR A 194 -13.23 11.81 -7.52
CA THR A 194 -13.57 12.07 -6.11
C THR A 194 -12.67 11.28 -5.18
N LEU A 195 -12.41 10.00 -5.48
CA LEU A 195 -11.55 9.14 -4.67
C LEU A 195 -10.06 9.54 -4.73
N ILE A 196 -9.61 10.14 -5.82
CA ILE A 196 -8.27 10.76 -5.90
C ILE A 196 -8.18 11.94 -4.91
N ILE A 197 -9.18 12.82 -4.88
CA ILE A 197 -9.22 13.95 -3.92
C ILE A 197 -9.27 13.43 -2.48
N VAL A 198 -10.08 12.40 -2.23
CA VAL A 198 -10.11 11.69 -0.93
C VAL A 198 -8.73 11.15 -0.57
N THR A 199 -8.02 10.50 -1.49
CA THR A 199 -6.71 9.90 -1.21
C THR A 199 -5.66 10.97 -0.89
N ARG A 200 -5.66 12.10 -1.62
CA ARG A 200 -4.82 13.26 -1.31
C ARG A 200 -5.12 13.82 0.08
N GLU A 201 -6.39 13.97 0.42
CA GLU A 201 -6.74 14.44 1.76
C GLU A 201 -6.26 13.48 2.84
N LEU A 202 -6.45 12.18 2.64
CA LEU A 202 -5.99 11.17 3.58
C LEU A 202 -4.46 11.18 3.72
N ALA A 203 -3.71 11.53 2.67
CA ALA A 203 -2.25 11.67 2.74
C ALA A 203 -1.81 12.82 3.65
N ARG A 204 -2.57 13.92 3.70
CA ARG A 204 -2.28 15.07 4.58
C ARG A 204 -2.55 14.79 6.05
N LEU A 205 -3.41 13.81 6.35
CA LEU A 205 -3.82 13.45 7.71
C LEU A 205 -2.98 12.30 8.32
N VAL A 206 -1.90 11.88 7.66
CA VAL A 206 -1.04 10.75 8.06
C VAL A 206 0.32 11.23 8.55
#